data_AF-A0A2I6QKW8-F1
#
_entry.id   AF-A0A2I6QKW8-F1
#
_cell.length_a   1.000
_cell.length_b   1.000
_cell.length_c   1.000
_cell.angle_alpha   90.00
_cell.angle_beta   90.00
_cell.angle_gamma   90.00
#
_symmetry.space_group_name_H-M   'P 1'
#
loop_
_entity.id
_entity.type
_entity.pdbx_description
1 polymer ?
#
loop_
_entity_poly.entity_id
_entity_poly.type
_entity_poly.pdbx_seq_one_letter_code
_entity_poly.pdbx_strand_id
1 'polypeptide(L)'
;MAEKVITIQAPLLGWGKGDFTQSNSAAIEAKEGAYSQSNSASLFRIGKLGHIAPGETFTALTASGVTVDGLPLNGVVASNREAFVYLDTAHVVKFGLSDFLIDGERQVSLVSTAAHGAHSSLSGADCDVFNYKNATNEYILYSWNDATDGDVGRMLKDASSPDDDWLSTLVTQTNGTALTAGVPHKIGFGPDNCIYITNGQYIAYHAPNSTAIDYKKLDLGFGWIATDLDVDGSFLVVSAYKSTLDTNSYSAGESTIFYWDTIKPSYNYPVDLQDNYVSAIQKNNGKVYAFTYGRNNTAKVKLIQGSTFQTLFESVQIGVAPRAGATDIFQNMIHYGTGGSIHTVDADAFHFRTSATTDGSTLPSDIGMVKNLSQNILFVGRKVSSTYSIVKIDYTGYHINADFRTRLYSTPYKANIEKIIVYFSQFGTGASVKFSLFKDYKDMSPGSADDQLNLTVTNSTYPGISSINLATVSGWKTITDVNNFYMNFRFNHASASNTAAIIQRVEIYLSTTGKA
;
A
#
# COMPACT_ATOMS: atom_id res chain seq x y z
N MET A 1 -27.37 32.47 -24.75
CA MET A 1 -27.49 31.14 -24.10
C MET A 1 -26.42 31.08 -23.02
N ALA A 2 -26.72 30.56 -21.83
CA ALA A 2 -25.72 30.43 -20.77
C ALA A 2 -24.68 29.38 -21.20
N GLU A 3 -23.40 29.74 -21.16
CA GLU A 3 -22.27 28.83 -21.43
C GLU A 3 -22.26 27.77 -20.32
N LYS A 4 -22.36 26.48 -20.69
CA LYS A 4 -22.27 25.39 -19.71
C LYS A 4 -20.80 25.02 -19.52
N VAL A 5 -20.35 24.95 -18.27
CA VAL A 5 -18.96 24.60 -17.93
C VAL A 5 -18.95 23.28 -17.17
N ILE A 6 -18.11 22.34 -17.61
CA ILE A 6 -17.74 21.14 -16.85
C ILE A 6 -16.39 21.41 -16.19
N THR A 7 -16.32 21.16 -14.88
CA THR A 7 -15.11 21.38 -14.09
C THR A 7 -14.56 20.04 -13.59
N ILE A 8 -13.29 19.79 -13.86
CA ILE A 8 -12.54 18.64 -13.37
C ILE A 8 -11.54 19.16 -12.33
N GLN A 9 -11.80 18.87 -11.05
CA GLN A 9 -10.96 19.29 -9.93
C GLN A 9 -11.10 18.31 -8.77
N ALA A 10 -10.04 18.19 -7.96
CA ALA A 10 -10.02 17.41 -6.71
C ALA A 10 -10.71 16.04 -6.79
N PRO A 11 -10.25 15.10 -7.64
CA PRO A 11 -10.87 13.80 -7.81
C PRO A 11 -10.55 12.83 -6.66
N LEU A 12 -10.88 13.24 -5.42
CA LEU A 12 -10.55 12.55 -4.17
C LEU A 12 -11.52 11.44 -3.79
N LEU A 13 -12.60 11.21 -4.54
CA LEU A 13 -13.47 10.04 -4.34
C LEU A 13 -12.90 8.76 -4.96
N GLY A 14 -11.66 8.81 -5.47
CA GLY A 14 -10.96 7.63 -5.95
C GLY A 14 -11.48 7.10 -7.29
N TRP A 15 -11.14 5.84 -7.55
CA TRP A 15 -11.65 5.10 -8.69
C TRP A 15 -13.16 4.94 -8.58
N GLY A 16 -13.88 5.26 -9.66
CA GLY A 16 -15.31 5.00 -9.75
C GLY A 16 -15.60 3.51 -9.56
N LYS A 17 -16.69 3.17 -8.85
CA LYS A 17 -17.09 1.77 -8.68
C LYS A 17 -17.71 1.26 -10.00
N GLY A 18 -16.89 0.68 -10.87
CA GLY A 18 -17.31 0.02 -12.11
C GLY A 18 -17.11 -1.49 -12.06
N ASP A 19 -17.70 -2.21 -13.01
CA ASP A 19 -17.40 -3.63 -13.22
C ASP A 19 -15.97 -3.77 -13.77
N PHE A 20 -15.03 -4.09 -12.88
CA PHE A 20 -13.61 -4.22 -13.22
C PHE A 20 -13.23 -5.64 -13.65
N THR A 21 -14.19 -6.53 -13.93
CA THR A 21 -13.92 -7.93 -14.28
C THR A 21 -13.28 -8.11 -15.66
N GLN A 22 -13.23 -7.06 -16.51
CA GLN A 22 -12.56 -7.07 -17.82
C GLN A 22 -11.59 -5.89 -17.98
N SER A 23 -10.65 -6.00 -18.95
CA SER A 23 -9.57 -5.02 -19.14
C SER A 23 -10.11 -3.59 -19.30
N ASN A 24 -9.57 -2.66 -18.52
CA ASN A 24 -10.08 -1.29 -18.33
C ASN A 24 -9.74 -0.31 -19.47
N SER A 25 -9.97 -0.70 -20.71
CA SER A 25 -9.73 0.19 -21.86
C SER A 25 -10.76 1.31 -21.98
N ALA A 26 -11.98 1.11 -21.48
CA ALA A 26 -13.03 2.13 -21.49
C ALA A 26 -13.00 3.04 -20.25
N ALA A 27 -13.56 4.25 -20.35
CA ALA A 27 -13.90 5.07 -19.20
C ALA A 27 -15.25 4.63 -18.61
N ILE A 28 -15.38 4.76 -17.28
CA ILE A 28 -16.62 4.44 -16.57
C ILE A 28 -17.35 5.71 -16.14
N GLU A 29 -18.68 5.65 -16.13
CA GLU A 29 -19.48 6.63 -15.42
C GLU A 29 -19.23 6.50 -13.92
N ALA A 30 -19.03 7.64 -13.25
CA ALA A 30 -18.76 7.67 -11.82
C ALA A 30 -19.31 8.95 -11.20
N LYS A 31 -19.36 8.98 -9.87
CA LYS A 31 -19.75 10.18 -9.10
C LYS A 31 -18.83 11.35 -9.40
N GLU A 32 -19.34 12.57 -9.23
CA GLU A 32 -18.50 13.76 -9.25
C GLU A 32 -17.39 13.66 -8.20
N GLY A 33 -16.16 14.04 -8.55
CA GLY A 33 -14.99 13.83 -7.70
C GLY A 33 -14.35 12.43 -7.80
N ALA A 34 -14.88 11.51 -8.62
CA ALA A 34 -14.21 10.25 -8.94
C ALA A 34 -13.50 10.31 -10.29
N TYR A 35 -12.62 9.33 -10.52
CA TYR A 35 -11.91 9.13 -11.78
C TYR A 35 -11.93 7.65 -12.18
N SER A 36 -11.56 7.33 -13.42
CA SER A 36 -11.69 5.95 -13.93
C SER A 36 -10.44 5.12 -13.68
N GLN A 37 -9.26 5.69 -13.94
CA GLN A 37 -7.98 5.00 -13.81
C GLN A 37 -6.84 6.00 -13.61
N SER A 38 -5.81 5.58 -12.89
CA SER A 38 -4.50 6.24 -12.92
C SER A 38 -3.39 5.20 -13.05
N ASN A 39 -2.30 5.59 -13.71
CA ASN A 39 -1.02 4.91 -13.69
C ASN A 39 0.05 5.90 -13.27
N SER A 40 0.70 5.63 -12.15
CA SER A 40 1.79 6.44 -11.60
C SER A 40 1.44 7.91 -11.46
N ALA A 41 0.21 8.22 -11.02
CA ALA A 41 -0.28 9.57 -10.77
C ALA A 41 -0.71 9.73 -9.31
N SER A 42 -0.38 10.86 -8.70
CA SER A 42 -0.64 11.14 -7.28
C SER A 42 -1.61 12.32 -7.12
N LEU A 43 -2.51 12.18 -6.15
CA LEU A 43 -3.46 13.22 -5.72
C LEU A 43 -3.17 13.72 -4.28
N PHE A 44 -2.18 13.12 -3.61
CA PHE A 44 -1.97 13.22 -2.17
C PHE A 44 -0.70 13.99 -1.83
N ARG A 45 -0.46 15.05 -2.58
CA ARG A 45 0.72 15.89 -2.40
C ARG A 45 0.50 16.85 -1.24
N ILE A 46 1.51 16.96 -0.37
CA ILE A 46 1.47 17.89 0.77
C ILE A 46 1.26 19.31 0.25
N GLY A 47 0.25 19.99 0.78
CA GLY A 47 -0.15 21.35 0.37
C GLY A 47 -0.85 21.46 -1.00
N LYS A 48 -1.07 20.34 -1.71
CA LYS A 48 -1.70 20.28 -3.04
C LYS A 48 -2.68 19.10 -3.14
N LEU A 49 -3.41 18.81 -2.06
CA LEU A 49 -4.37 17.70 -2.01
C LEU A 49 -5.42 17.85 -3.11
N GLY A 50 -5.64 16.78 -3.88
CA GLY A 50 -6.58 16.73 -5.00
C GLY A 50 -6.06 17.32 -6.32
N HIS A 51 -4.84 17.87 -6.34
CA HIS A 51 -4.22 18.30 -7.59
C HIS A 51 -3.67 17.07 -8.33
N ILE A 52 -3.90 17.00 -9.63
CA ILE A 52 -3.52 15.86 -10.48
C ILE A 52 -2.06 16.05 -10.90
N ALA A 53 -1.19 15.14 -10.48
CA ALA A 53 0.25 15.17 -10.74
C ALA A 53 0.75 13.79 -11.17
N PRO A 54 1.91 13.70 -11.84
CA PRO A 54 2.68 12.47 -11.83
C PRO A 54 3.01 12.09 -10.38
N GLY A 55 3.06 10.80 -10.10
CA GLY A 55 3.43 10.23 -8.82
C GLY A 55 4.87 10.56 -8.46
N GLU A 56 5.12 10.70 -7.16
CA GLU A 56 6.48 10.85 -6.63
C GLU A 56 7.31 9.59 -6.91
N THR A 57 8.59 9.77 -7.22
CA THR A 57 9.57 8.67 -7.22
C THR A 57 10.07 8.39 -5.80
N PHE A 58 10.99 7.45 -5.68
CA PHE A 58 11.65 7.09 -4.44
C PHE A 58 13.15 7.29 -4.56
N THR A 59 13.84 7.39 -3.42
CA THR A 59 15.31 7.33 -3.34
C THR A 59 15.68 6.07 -2.59
N ALA A 60 16.61 5.27 -3.14
CA ALA A 60 17.17 4.14 -2.41
C ALA A 60 18.00 4.63 -1.22
N LEU A 61 17.93 3.89 -0.12
CA LEU A 61 18.84 4.12 0.99
C LEU A 61 20.27 3.77 0.57
N THR A 62 21.24 4.51 1.08
CA THR A 62 22.65 4.24 0.80
C THR A 62 23.11 3.09 1.67
N ALA A 63 23.78 2.10 1.07
CA ALA A 63 24.35 0.94 1.75
C ALA A 63 25.87 0.89 1.57
N SER A 64 26.60 0.52 2.62
CA SER A 64 28.02 0.14 2.54
C SER A 64 28.13 -1.34 2.13
N GLY A 65 28.00 -1.63 0.83
CA GLY A 65 28.04 -3.00 0.30
C GLY A 65 26.65 -3.64 0.11
N VAL A 66 26.59 -4.97 0.06
CA VAL A 66 25.32 -5.72 -0.10
C VAL A 66 24.78 -6.04 1.28
N THR A 67 24.01 -5.12 1.88
CA THR A 67 23.41 -5.29 3.22
C THR A 67 21.93 -5.65 3.20
N VAL A 68 21.27 -5.56 2.04
CA VAL A 68 19.87 -5.96 1.85
C VAL A 68 19.85 -7.13 0.88
N ASP A 69 19.95 -8.34 1.43
CA ASP A 69 20.08 -9.58 0.67
C ASP A 69 18.74 -10.32 0.45
N GLY A 70 17.67 -9.85 1.11
CA GLY A 70 16.30 -10.33 0.98
C GLY A 70 15.28 -9.20 0.79
N LEU A 71 14.06 -9.57 0.42
CA LEU A 71 12.95 -8.63 0.30
C LEU A 71 12.62 -8.08 1.70
N PRO A 72 12.65 -6.75 1.93
CA PRO A 72 12.23 -6.20 3.21
C PRO A 72 10.71 -6.36 3.38
N LEU A 73 10.28 -6.96 4.50
CA LEU A 73 8.89 -7.36 4.76
C LEU A 73 8.18 -6.50 5.81
N ASN A 74 8.91 -6.02 6.81
CA ASN A 74 8.35 -5.16 7.85
C ASN A 74 9.43 -4.28 8.48
N GLY A 75 9.04 -3.23 9.20
CA GLY A 75 9.97 -2.32 9.88
C GLY A 75 9.39 -1.64 11.10
N VAL A 76 10.27 -1.32 12.04
CA VAL A 76 9.94 -0.62 13.29
C VAL A 76 11.00 0.41 13.64
N VAL A 77 10.66 1.35 14.52
CA VAL A 77 11.53 2.43 14.99
C VAL A 77 11.75 2.31 16.49
N ALA A 78 13.02 2.36 16.90
CA ALA A 78 13.42 2.44 18.29
C ALA A 78 13.50 3.89 18.80
N SER A 79 13.49 4.08 20.12
CA SER A 79 13.54 5.41 20.75
C SER A 79 14.83 6.20 20.46
N ASN A 80 15.91 5.54 20.02
CA ASN A 80 17.14 6.17 19.57
C ASN A 80 17.09 6.67 18.12
N ARG A 81 15.92 6.61 17.46
CA ARG A 81 15.70 7.00 16.05
C ARG A 81 16.44 6.11 15.03
N GLU A 82 16.77 4.90 15.44
CA GLU A 82 17.20 3.83 14.54
C GLU A 82 15.96 3.09 14.04
N ALA A 83 15.93 2.82 12.74
CA ALA A 83 14.95 1.94 12.14
C ALA A 83 15.54 0.54 11.97
N PHE A 84 14.70 -0.47 12.22
CA PHE A 84 15.01 -1.88 12.06
C PHE A 84 14.04 -2.47 11.06
N VAL A 85 14.56 -3.18 10.07
CA VAL A 85 13.77 -3.75 8.98
C VAL A 85 14.10 -5.22 8.80
N TYR A 86 13.07 -6.04 8.77
CA TYR A 86 13.16 -7.49 8.62
C TYR A 86 13.13 -7.89 7.16
N LEU A 87 13.99 -8.84 6.78
CA LEU A 87 14.13 -9.35 5.42
C LEU A 87 13.58 -10.79 5.32
N ASP A 88 13.09 -11.19 4.14
CA ASP A 88 12.59 -12.55 3.89
C ASP A 88 13.66 -13.66 4.00
N THR A 89 14.94 -13.27 4.10
CA THR A 89 16.09 -14.11 4.45
C THR A 89 16.24 -14.34 5.95
N ALA A 90 15.28 -13.88 6.77
CA ALA A 90 15.34 -13.87 8.23
C ALA A 90 16.53 -13.07 8.78
N HIS A 91 16.89 -11.97 8.10
CA HIS A 91 17.88 -11.00 8.59
C HIS A 91 17.21 -9.71 9.03
N VAL A 92 17.87 -8.96 9.92
CA VAL A 92 17.42 -7.62 10.32
C VAL A 92 18.48 -6.59 9.94
N VAL A 93 18.09 -5.60 9.15
CA VAL A 93 18.95 -4.47 8.81
C VAL A 93 18.60 -3.26 9.65
N LYS A 94 19.62 -2.48 10.01
CA LYS A 94 19.46 -1.24 10.79
C LYS A 94 19.93 -0.03 9.99
N PHE A 95 19.21 1.08 10.12
CA PHE A 95 19.63 2.36 9.57
C PHE A 95 19.20 3.55 10.43
N GLY A 96 19.99 4.62 10.39
CA GLY A 96 19.67 5.88 11.04
C GLY A 96 18.58 6.67 10.30
N LEU A 97 17.59 7.21 11.03
CA LEU A 97 16.58 8.11 10.45
C LEU A 97 17.08 9.55 10.24
N SER A 98 18.33 9.84 10.64
CA SER A 98 18.97 11.15 10.45
C SER A 98 19.77 11.25 9.15
N ASP A 99 20.36 10.16 8.70
CA ASP A 99 21.26 10.10 7.54
C ASP A 99 20.76 9.16 6.44
N PHE A 100 19.83 8.26 6.77
CA PHE A 100 19.28 7.25 5.88
C PHE A 100 20.36 6.32 5.30
N LEU A 101 21.39 6.04 6.11
CA LEU A 101 22.48 5.11 5.79
C LEU A 101 22.21 3.77 6.44
N ILE A 102 22.32 2.68 5.67
CA ILE A 102 22.25 1.33 6.21
C ILE A 102 23.59 1.02 6.87
N ASP A 103 23.59 1.03 8.21
CA ASP A 103 24.79 0.90 9.05
C ASP A 103 25.37 -0.51 9.03
N GLY A 104 24.53 -1.50 8.75
CA GLY A 104 24.91 -2.89 8.66
C GLY A 104 23.73 -3.84 8.77
N GLU A 105 23.99 -5.07 8.38
CA GLU A 105 23.09 -6.20 8.53
C GLU A 105 23.37 -6.92 9.86
N ARG A 106 22.32 -7.38 10.52
CA ARG A 106 22.38 -8.30 11.66
C ARG A 106 21.73 -9.60 11.23
N GLN A 107 22.56 -10.62 11.13
CA GLN A 107 22.10 -11.97 10.90
C GLN A 107 21.42 -12.49 12.16
N VAL A 108 20.33 -13.22 11.95
CA VAL A 108 19.80 -14.15 12.94
C VAL A 108 20.77 -15.31 12.96
N SER A 109 21.76 -15.22 13.83
CA SER A 109 22.85 -16.17 13.91
C SER A 109 22.41 -17.36 14.75
N LEU A 110 22.05 -18.47 14.10
CA LEU A 110 21.77 -19.81 14.68
C LEU A 110 22.89 -20.40 15.56
N VAL A 111 23.92 -19.63 15.88
CA VAL A 111 25.08 -20.02 16.69
C VAL A 111 24.74 -19.88 18.18
N SER A 112 23.51 -20.17 18.57
CA SER A 112 23.20 -20.60 19.94
C SER A 112 23.59 -22.07 20.07
N THR A 113 24.66 -22.32 20.83
CA THR A 113 25.24 -23.67 21.05
C THR A 113 24.44 -24.51 22.06
N ALA A 114 23.23 -24.11 22.43
CA ALA A 114 22.45 -24.78 23.44
C ALA A 114 21.00 -25.00 22.98
N ALA A 115 20.65 -26.27 22.76
CA ALA A 115 19.31 -26.85 22.59
C ALA A 115 18.68 -26.94 21.19
N HIS A 116 18.90 -26.01 20.24
CA HIS A 116 18.23 -26.03 18.91
C HIS A 116 19.19 -26.12 17.70
N GLY A 117 20.29 -26.87 17.81
CA GLY A 117 21.43 -26.83 16.89
C GLY A 117 21.31 -27.49 15.50
N ALA A 118 20.15 -27.48 14.81
CA ALA A 118 20.03 -28.13 13.49
C ALA A 118 19.05 -27.49 12.48
N HIS A 119 18.83 -26.18 12.56
CA HIS A 119 18.05 -25.45 11.55
C HIS A 119 18.98 -25.01 10.41
N SER A 120 18.65 -25.27 9.15
CA SER A 120 19.57 -25.02 8.02
C SER A 120 19.02 -24.07 6.95
N SER A 121 17.75 -23.70 7.05
CA SER A 121 17.10 -22.75 6.13
C SER A 121 16.02 -21.96 6.87
N LEU A 122 16.39 -20.81 7.41
CA LEU A 122 15.42 -19.86 7.93
C LEU A 122 14.62 -19.26 6.78
N SER A 123 13.33 -19.05 7.02
CA SER A 123 12.45 -18.26 6.18
C SER A 123 11.90 -17.10 6.98
N GLY A 124 12.00 -15.91 6.40
CA GLY A 124 11.32 -14.74 6.89
C GLY A 124 9.93 -14.53 6.31
N ALA A 125 9.45 -15.42 5.43
CA ALA A 125 8.13 -15.30 4.84
C ALA A 125 7.06 -15.26 5.95
N ASP A 126 6.23 -14.23 5.93
CA ASP A 126 5.16 -14.00 6.91
C ASP A 126 5.60 -13.85 8.39
N CYS A 127 6.87 -13.51 8.60
CA CYS A 127 7.42 -13.13 9.90
C CYS A 127 7.38 -11.61 10.13
N ASP A 128 7.93 -11.13 11.24
CA ASP A 128 7.72 -9.77 11.75
C ASP A 128 8.93 -9.18 12.49
N VAL A 129 8.92 -7.85 12.65
CA VAL A 129 9.81 -7.11 13.54
C VAL A 129 9.02 -6.12 14.37
N PHE A 130 9.31 -6.08 15.67
CA PHE A 130 8.54 -5.31 16.62
C PHE A 130 9.43 -4.65 17.66
N ASN A 131 9.04 -3.48 18.15
CA ASN A 131 9.77 -2.77 19.20
C ASN A 131 9.06 -2.99 20.54
N TYR A 132 9.82 -3.49 21.51
CA TYR A 132 9.37 -3.80 22.84
C TYR A 132 10.22 -3.07 23.87
N LYS A 133 9.58 -2.37 24.81
CA LYS A 133 10.27 -1.73 25.93
C LYS A 133 9.81 -2.31 27.25
N ASN A 134 10.77 -2.80 28.04
CA ASN A 134 10.53 -3.19 29.42
C ASN A 134 10.98 -2.07 30.38
N ALA A 135 10.99 -2.34 31.69
CA ALA A 135 11.34 -1.33 32.69
C ALA A 135 12.79 -0.79 32.56
N THR A 136 13.70 -1.56 31.97
CA THR A 136 15.15 -1.27 31.94
C THR A 136 15.66 -1.01 30.54
N ASN A 137 15.22 -1.81 29.57
CA ASN A 137 15.78 -1.89 28.24
C ASN A 137 14.67 -1.80 27.18
N GLU A 138 15.09 -1.44 25.98
CA GLU A 138 14.29 -1.48 24.77
C GLU A 138 14.93 -2.47 23.80
N TYR A 139 14.11 -3.35 23.28
CA TYR A 139 14.47 -4.49 22.47
C TYR A 139 13.76 -4.41 21.12
N ILE A 140 14.45 -4.93 20.12
CA ILE A 140 13.87 -5.26 18.83
C ILE A 140 13.62 -6.75 18.84
N LEU A 141 12.36 -7.12 18.77
CA LEU A 141 11.92 -8.50 18.58
C LEU A 141 11.84 -8.78 17.09
N TYR A 142 12.15 -10.01 16.69
CA TYR A 142 11.96 -10.47 15.33
C TYR A 142 11.52 -11.93 15.38
N SER A 143 10.48 -12.28 14.62
CA SER A 143 10.09 -13.68 14.46
C SER A 143 10.82 -14.30 13.27
N TRP A 144 11.00 -15.61 13.30
CA TRP A 144 11.49 -16.39 12.17
C TRP A 144 10.82 -17.76 12.15
N ASN A 145 10.88 -18.44 11.01
CA ASN A 145 10.33 -19.78 10.84
C ASN A 145 11.31 -20.64 10.02
N ASP A 146 11.24 -21.95 10.17
CA ASP A 146 11.97 -22.90 9.34
C ASP A 146 11.10 -24.15 9.02
N ALA A 147 11.72 -25.24 8.54
CA ALA A 147 10.97 -26.46 8.21
C ALA A 147 10.50 -27.26 9.44
N THR A 148 11.01 -26.95 10.63
CA THR A 148 10.84 -27.70 11.88
C THR A 148 9.94 -26.94 12.85
N ASP A 149 10.25 -25.68 13.12
CA ASP A 149 9.53 -24.81 14.04
C ASP A 149 9.76 -23.32 13.71
N GLY A 150 9.22 -22.44 14.55
CA GLY A 150 9.54 -21.02 14.55
C GLY A 150 9.84 -20.50 15.95
N ASP A 151 10.43 -19.31 16.01
CA ASP A 151 10.79 -18.66 17.27
C ASP A 151 10.71 -17.13 17.16
N VAL A 152 10.88 -16.44 18.28
CA VAL A 152 11.11 -15.00 18.37
C VAL A 152 12.47 -14.75 19.01
N GLY A 153 13.35 -14.16 18.22
CA GLY A 153 14.59 -13.61 18.72
C GLY A 153 14.42 -12.17 19.21
N ARG A 154 15.44 -11.69 19.92
CA ARG A 154 15.55 -10.31 20.37
C ARG A 154 16.96 -9.77 20.21
N MET A 155 17.07 -8.45 20.22
CA MET A 155 18.33 -7.72 20.42
C MET A 155 18.04 -6.39 21.10
N LEU A 156 19.04 -5.77 21.72
CA LEU A 156 18.89 -4.40 22.23
C LEU A 156 18.75 -3.40 21.07
N LYS A 157 18.15 -2.23 21.34
CA LYS A 157 17.95 -1.17 20.33
C LYS A 157 19.21 -0.60 19.67
N ASP A 158 20.39 -0.91 20.18
CA ASP A 158 21.69 -0.57 19.59
C ASP A 158 22.23 -1.73 18.72
N ALA A 159 21.42 -2.75 18.49
CA ALA A 159 21.74 -4.00 17.81
C ALA A 159 22.83 -4.84 18.52
N SER A 160 22.99 -4.66 19.83
CA SER A 160 23.85 -5.52 20.67
C SER A 160 23.05 -6.65 21.32
N SER A 161 23.77 -7.66 21.81
CA SER A 161 23.20 -8.84 22.51
C SER A 161 22.10 -9.55 21.71
N PRO A 162 22.35 -9.93 20.43
CA PRO A 162 21.39 -10.73 19.68
C PRO A 162 21.23 -12.11 20.35
N ASP A 163 19.98 -12.55 20.40
CA ASP A 163 19.50 -13.76 21.07
C ASP A 163 18.35 -14.27 20.19
N ASP A 164 18.67 -15.17 19.25
CA ASP A 164 17.75 -15.62 18.20
C ASP A 164 16.74 -16.68 18.65
N ASP A 165 17.00 -17.31 19.79
CA ASP A 165 16.19 -18.33 20.47
C ASP A 165 15.54 -17.79 21.77
N TRP A 166 15.31 -16.48 21.85
CA TRP A 166 14.86 -15.86 23.09
C TRP A 166 13.55 -16.43 23.64
N LEU A 167 12.53 -16.65 22.79
CA LEU A 167 11.23 -17.11 23.28
C LEU A 167 11.31 -18.56 23.78
N SER A 168 12.02 -19.43 23.06
CA SER A 168 12.22 -20.83 23.43
C SER A 168 13.20 -21.05 24.58
N THR A 169 13.99 -20.04 24.97
CA THR A 169 14.87 -20.10 26.15
C THR A 169 14.22 -19.56 27.44
N LEU A 170 12.97 -19.08 27.37
CA LEU A 170 12.24 -18.65 28.56
C LEU A 170 12.04 -19.80 29.56
N VAL A 171 12.17 -19.48 30.85
CA VAL A 171 12.25 -20.44 31.96
C VAL A 171 10.99 -21.30 32.10
N THR A 172 9.82 -20.73 31.84
CA THR A 172 8.54 -21.43 32.00
C THR A 172 7.81 -21.47 30.68
N GLN A 173 7.78 -22.63 30.05
CA GLN A 173 7.05 -22.86 28.81
C GLN A 173 5.77 -23.63 29.12
N THR A 174 4.65 -23.08 28.71
CA THR A 174 3.34 -23.73 28.84
C THR A 174 2.72 -23.97 27.47
N ASN A 175 2.03 -25.11 27.34
CA ASN A 175 1.28 -25.51 26.15
C ASN A 175 2.08 -25.62 24.84
N GLY A 176 3.42 -25.72 24.93
CA GLY A 176 4.31 -25.89 23.78
C GLY A 176 5.76 -25.65 24.18
N THR A 177 6.68 -25.86 23.24
CA THR A 177 8.12 -25.57 23.40
C THR A 177 8.68 -24.64 22.35
N ALA A 178 7.97 -24.45 21.23
CA ALA A 178 8.33 -23.57 20.13
C ALA A 178 7.06 -23.08 19.40
N LEU A 179 7.22 -22.11 18.50
CA LEU A 179 6.15 -21.72 17.58
C LEU A 179 6.01 -22.76 16.46
N THR A 180 4.83 -22.81 15.85
CA THR A 180 4.48 -23.79 14.83
C THR A 180 5.20 -23.47 13.51
N ALA A 181 5.81 -24.47 12.87
CA ALA A 181 6.42 -24.28 11.57
C ALA A 181 5.41 -23.91 10.47
N GLY A 182 5.87 -23.16 9.46
CA GLY A 182 5.13 -22.86 8.24
C GLY A 182 3.86 -22.03 8.42
N VAL A 183 3.73 -21.26 9.50
CA VAL A 183 2.60 -20.35 9.73
C VAL A 183 3.09 -18.93 10.06
N PRO A 184 2.27 -17.90 9.86
CA PRO A 184 2.65 -16.52 10.18
C PRO A 184 2.94 -16.33 11.67
N HIS A 185 3.95 -15.51 11.97
CA HIS A 185 4.37 -15.14 13.34
C HIS A 185 4.39 -13.61 13.53
N LYS A 186 3.24 -12.97 13.35
CA LYS A 186 3.05 -11.53 13.56
C LYS A 186 3.03 -11.19 15.03
N ILE A 187 3.77 -10.15 15.40
CA ILE A 187 4.02 -9.75 16.77
C ILE A 187 3.35 -8.40 17.02
N GLY A 188 2.62 -8.27 18.12
CA GLY A 188 2.04 -6.99 18.50
C GLY A 188 1.64 -6.93 19.96
N PHE A 189 1.28 -5.72 20.41
CA PHE A 189 0.73 -5.53 21.73
C PHE A 189 -0.76 -5.84 21.75
N GLY A 190 -1.24 -6.42 22.83
CA GLY A 190 -2.66 -6.44 23.15
C GLY A 190 -3.11 -5.19 23.92
N PRO A 191 -4.41 -5.06 24.20
CA PRO A 191 -4.97 -3.96 25.00
C PRO A 191 -4.41 -3.90 26.44
N ASP A 192 -3.79 -4.97 26.92
CA ASP A 192 -3.15 -5.09 28.23
C ASP A 192 -1.64 -4.83 28.21
N ASN A 193 -1.11 -4.34 27.08
CA ASN A 193 0.32 -4.13 26.82
C ASN A 193 1.17 -5.41 26.92
N CYS A 194 0.57 -6.60 26.81
CA CYS A 194 1.31 -7.84 26.66
C CYS A 194 1.65 -8.12 25.20
N ILE A 195 2.68 -8.94 24.98
CA ILE A 195 3.12 -9.35 23.64
C ILE A 195 2.28 -10.55 23.21
N TYR A 196 1.71 -10.46 22.01
CA TYR A 196 0.96 -11.53 21.35
C TYR A 196 1.61 -11.87 20.03
N ILE A 197 1.61 -13.17 19.70
CA ILE A 197 2.23 -13.69 18.49
C ILE A 197 1.25 -14.62 17.79
N THR A 198 1.01 -14.44 16.49
CA THR A 198 0.22 -15.41 15.70
C THR A 198 0.96 -16.75 15.63
N ASN A 199 0.25 -17.86 15.78
CA ASN A 199 0.85 -19.19 15.87
C ASN A 199 -0.10 -20.27 15.30
N GLY A 200 -0.43 -20.16 14.00
CA GLY A 200 -1.36 -21.08 13.35
C GLY A 200 -2.78 -20.90 13.90
N GLN A 201 -3.39 -21.96 14.42
CA GLN A 201 -4.70 -21.86 15.09
C GLN A 201 -4.65 -21.19 16.46
N TYR A 202 -3.45 -20.90 16.97
CA TYR A 202 -3.24 -20.35 18.29
C TYR A 202 -2.73 -18.91 18.25
N ILE A 203 -2.89 -18.21 19.39
CA ILE A 203 -2.14 -16.99 19.70
C ILE A 203 -1.26 -17.28 20.90
N ALA A 204 0.05 -17.06 20.75
CA ALA A 204 1.01 -17.14 21.84
C ALA A 204 1.05 -15.82 22.62
N TYR A 205 1.44 -15.89 23.89
CA TYR A 205 1.36 -14.79 24.83
C TYR A 205 2.59 -14.69 25.73
N HIS A 206 3.15 -13.49 25.83
CA HIS A 206 4.19 -13.16 26.77
C HIS A 206 3.87 -11.87 27.53
N ALA A 207 3.80 -11.99 28.87
CA ALA A 207 3.67 -10.84 29.75
C ALA A 207 5.01 -10.10 29.87
N PRO A 208 5.04 -8.76 29.76
CA PRO A 208 6.26 -7.99 29.95
C PRO A 208 6.90 -8.27 31.32
N ASN A 209 8.22 -8.46 31.35
CA ASN A 209 8.99 -8.80 32.56
C ASN A 209 8.72 -10.20 33.16
N SER A 210 7.92 -11.03 32.49
CA SER A 210 7.81 -12.45 32.84
C SER A 210 8.98 -13.25 32.29
N THR A 211 9.25 -14.41 32.87
CA THR A 211 10.10 -15.44 32.28
C THR A 211 9.27 -16.61 31.72
N ALA A 212 7.96 -16.41 31.61
CA ALA A 212 7.01 -17.41 31.12
C ALA A 212 6.47 -17.05 29.72
N ILE A 213 6.18 -18.09 28.95
CA ILE A 213 5.52 -18.05 27.64
C ILE A 213 4.37 -19.08 27.64
N ASP A 214 3.23 -18.66 27.10
CA ASP A 214 2.12 -19.56 26.77
C ASP A 214 1.98 -19.61 25.25
N TYR A 215 2.35 -20.74 24.65
CA TYR A 215 2.32 -20.92 23.19
C TYR A 215 0.91 -21.06 22.62
N LYS A 216 -0.10 -21.30 23.49
CA LYS A 216 -1.49 -21.57 23.08
C LYS A 216 -2.49 -20.83 23.97
N LYS A 217 -2.22 -19.56 24.25
CA LYS A 217 -3.04 -18.74 25.15
C LYS A 217 -4.48 -18.57 24.66
N LEU A 218 -4.66 -18.42 23.35
CA LEU A 218 -5.96 -18.45 22.69
C LEU A 218 -5.95 -19.57 21.63
N ASP A 219 -7.03 -20.34 21.56
CA ASP A 219 -7.31 -21.27 20.46
C ASP A 219 -8.46 -20.71 19.60
N LEU A 220 -8.21 -20.51 18.31
CA LEU A 220 -9.20 -20.07 17.32
C LEU A 220 -10.09 -21.24 16.84
N GLY A 221 -9.67 -22.47 17.12
CA GLY A 221 -10.33 -23.70 16.71
C GLY A 221 -9.65 -24.36 15.52
N PHE A 222 -9.97 -25.65 15.33
CA PHE A 222 -9.35 -26.50 14.32
C PHE A 222 -9.49 -25.94 12.91
N GLY A 223 -8.36 -25.89 12.20
CA GLY A 223 -8.27 -25.48 10.79
C GLY A 223 -8.09 -23.98 10.57
N TRP A 224 -8.16 -23.13 11.60
CA TRP A 224 -7.85 -21.70 11.46
C TRP A 224 -6.33 -21.46 11.45
N ILE A 225 -5.90 -20.48 10.65
CA ILE A 225 -4.52 -19.96 10.62
C ILE A 225 -4.60 -18.45 10.77
N ALA A 226 -4.07 -17.94 11.88
CA ALA A 226 -3.92 -16.52 12.13
C ALA A 226 -2.89 -15.90 11.18
N THR A 227 -3.23 -14.75 10.60
CA THR A 227 -2.41 -14.07 9.59
C THR A 227 -1.84 -12.74 10.08
N ASP A 228 -2.58 -12.02 10.91
CA ASP A 228 -2.23 -10.68 11.39
C ASP A 228 -3.04 -10.31 12.62
N LEU A 229 -2.54 -9.36 13.42
CA LEU A 229 -3.19 -8.90 14.65
C LEU A 229 -3.05 -7.39 14.88
N ASP A 230 -4.02 -6.78 15.56
CA ASP A 230 -4.04 -5.34 15.90
C ASP A 230 -4.94 -5.13 17.14
N VAL A 231 -5.00 -3.91 17.68
CA VAL A 231 -5.80 -3.55 18.86
C VAL A 231 -6.99 -2.68 18.48
N ASP A 232 -8.19 -3.13 18.82
CA ASP A 232 -9.41 -2.36 18.69
C ASP A 232 -10.15 -2.13 20.01
N GLY A 233 -9.90 -0.97 20.62
CA GLY A 233 -10.46 -0.63 21.92
C GLY A 233 -9.87 -1.55 22.99
N SER A 234 -10.73 -2.33 23.64
CA SER A 234 -10.35 -3.30 24.67
C SER A 234 -10.16 -4.72 24.13
N PHE A 235 -10.11 -4.88 22.81
CA PHE A 235 -9.94 -6.18 22.17
C PHE A 235 -8.62 -6.26 21.42
N LEU A 236 -7.97 -7.42 21.52
CA LEU A 236 -7.06 -7.89 20.48
C LEU A 236 -7.92 -8.39 19.32
N VAL A 237 -7.63 -7.88 18.12
CA VAL A 237 -8.29 -8.27 16.88
C VAL A 237 -7.34 -9.14 16.10
N VAL A 238 -7.79 -10.35 15.75
CA VAL A 238 -6.97 -11.34 15.06
C VAL A 238 -7.62 -11.68 13.74
N SER A 239 -6.91 -11.50 12.63
CA SER A 239 -7.33 -11.99 11.33
C SER A 239 -6.88 -13.42 11.12
N ALA A 240 -7.75 -14.26 10.56
CA ALA A 240 -7.42 -15.63 10.23
C ALA A 240 -8.22 -16.13 9.03
N TYR A 241 -7.68 -17.16 8.38
CA TYR A 241 -8.38 -17.93 7.36
C TYR A 241 -8.41 -19.41 7.75
N LYS A 242 -9.40 -20.12 7.22
CA LYS A 242 -9.52 -21.55 7.40
C LYS A 242 -8.69 -22.26 6.34
N SER A 243 -7.64 -22.93 6.78
CA SER A 243 -6.79 -23.77 5.92
C SER A 243 -7.63 -24.86 5.27
N THR A 244 -7.38 -25.10 4.00
CA THR A 244 -7.91 -26.22 3.24
C THR A 244 -6.74 -27.10 2.77
N LEU A 245 -7.04 -28.25 2.18
CA LEU A 245 -5.99 -29.09 1.57
C LEU A 245 -5.31 -28.43 0.35
N ASP A 246 -5.83 -27.29 -0.12
CA ASP A 246 -5.25 -26.52 -1.21
C ASP A 246 -4.41 -25.38 -0.62
N THR A 247 -3.12 -25.36 -0.95
CA THR A 247 -2.13 -24.41 -0.42
C THR A 247 -2.17 -23.05 -1.11
N ASN A 248 -2.99 -22.89 -2.15
CA ASN A 248 -3.15 -21.62 -2.83
C ASN A 248 -4.13 -20.72 -2.08
N SER A 249 -3.79 -19.44 -1.88
CA SER A 249 -4.67 -18.44 -1.25
C SER A 249 -6.03 -18.29 -1.94
N TYR A 250 -6.11 -18.67 -3.22
CA TYR A 250 -7.33 -18.75 -4.03
C TYR A 250 -8.36 -19.78 -3.51
N SER A 251 -7.87 -20.84 -2.88
CA SER A 251 -8.64 -22.02 -2.47
C SER A 251 -8.69 -22.20 -0.96
N ALA A 252 -8.17 -21.21 -0.21
CA ALA A 252 -8.41 -21.11 1.22
C ALA A 252 -9.93 -21.08 1.50
N GLY A 253 -10.32 -21.56 2.68
CA GLY A 253 -11.72 -21.82 3.01
C GLY A 253 -12.51 -20.54 3.28
N GLU A 254 -12.52 -20.12 4.54
CA GLU A 254 -13.30 -18.98 5.03
C GLU A 254 -12.35 -18.01 5.73
N SER A 255 -12.55 -16.71 5.56
CA SER A 255 -11.79 -15.69 6.32
C SER A 255 -12.65 -15.01 7.37
N THR A 256 -12.06 -14.73 8.53
CA THR A 256 -12.77 -14.19 9.70
C THR A 256 -11.85 -13.31 10.54
N ILE A 257 -12.44 -12.32 11.19
CA ILE A 257 -11.80 -11.52 12.23
C ILE A 257 -12.32 -11.96 13.60
N PHE A 258 -11.44 -12.32 14.51
CA PHE A 258 -11.77 -12.70 15.88
C PHE A 258 -11.48 -11.55 16.84
N TYR A 259 -12.46 -11.19 17.66
CA TYR A 259 -12.30 -10.20 18.74
C TYR A 259 -12.11 -10.92 20.06
N TRP A 260 -11.02 -10.63 20.78
CA TRP A 260 -10.69 -11.27 22.04
C TRP A 260 -10.28 -10.26 23.11
N ASP A 261 -10.89 -10.36 24.30
CA ASP A 261 -10.66 -9.47 25.44
C ASP A 261 -9.37 -9.75 26.22
N THR A 262 -8.54 -10.67 25.71
CA THR A 262 -7.29 -11.17 26.29
C THR A 262 -7.37 -11.84 27.67
N ILE A 263 -8.56 -11.91 28.25
CA ILE A 263 -8.80 -12.46 29.59
C ILE A 263 -9.44 -13.85 29.49
N LYS A 264 -10.44 -13.99 28.61
CA LYS A 264 -11.15 -15.25 28.43
C LYS A 264 -10.25 -16.31 27.80
N PRO A 265 -10.49 -17.61 28.08
CA PRO A 265 -9.78 -18.70 27.41
C PRO A 265 -10.19 -18.87 25.93
N SER A 266 -11.21 -18.14 25.47
CA SER A 266 -11.70 -18.15 24.09
C SER A 266 -11.96 -16.73 23.60
N TYR A 267 -12.03 -16.56 22.29
CA TYR A 267 -12.43 -15.28 21.69
C TYR A 267 -13.88 -14.94 22.07
N ASN A 268 -14.22 -13.65 22.02
CA ASN A 268 -15.52 -13.13 22.42
C ASN A 268 -16.55 -13.30 21.31
N TYR A 269 -16.18 -12.92 20.09
CA TYR A 269 -17.03 -13.07 18.92
C TYR A 269 -16.21 -13.05 17.63
N PRO A 270 -16.60 -13.84 16.62
CA PRO A 270 -16.06 -13.75 15.27
C PRO A 270 -16.89 -12.78 14.42
N VAL A 271 -16.26 -12.18 13.42
CA VAL A 271 -16.90 -11.38 12.37
C VAL A 271 -16.45 -11.93 11.03
N ASP A 272 -17.39 -12.55 10.31
CA ASP A 272 -17.13 -13.16 9.00
C ASP A 272 -16.82 -12.08 7.95
N LEU A 273 -15.76 -12.31 7.17
CA LEU A 273 -15.36 -11.44 6.06
C LEU A 273 -16.04 -11.84 4.75
N GLN A 274 -16.66 -13.01 4.66
CA GLN A 274 -17.32 -13.56 3.47
C GLN A 274 -16.38 -13.70 2.25
N ASP A 275 -15.10 -13.98 2.50
CA ASP A 275 -14.08 -14.21 1.48
C ASP A 275 -13.26 -15.48 1.82
N ASN A 276 -12.31 -15.84 0.96
CA ASN A 276 -11.49 -17.05 1.12
C ASN A 276 -10.27 -16.81 2.00
N TYR A 277 -9.69 -15.62 1.90
CA TYR A 277 -8.43 -15.29 2.53
C TYR A 277 -8.43 -13.86 3.05
N VAL A 278 -7.75 -13.64 4.17
CA VAL A 278 -7.41 -12.33 4.72
C VAL A 278 -5.90 -12.31 4.91
N SER A 279 -5.25 -11.27 4.42
CA SER A 279 -3.78 -11.21 4.36
C SER A 279 -3.18 -10.22 5.36
N ALA A 280 -3.93 -9.17 5.69
CA ALA A 280 -3.51 -8.11 6.60
C ALA A 280 -4.73 -7.38 7.18
N ILE A 281 -4.54 -6.81 8.36
CA ILE A 281 -5.46 -5.83 8.94
C ILE A 281 -4.71 -4.55 9.25
N GLN A 282 -5.43 -3.43 9.18
CA GLN A 282 -4.86 -2.13 9.51
C GLN A 282 -5.91 -1.29 10.22
N LYS A 283 -5.62 -0.87 11.45
CA LYS A 283 -6.41 0.17 12.09
C LYS A 283 -6.03 1.54 11.57
N ASN A 284 -7.03 2.37 11.26
CA ASN A 284 -6.86 3.81 10.98
C ASN A 284 -8.07 4.59 11.48
N ASN A 285 -7.83 5.70 12.18
CA ASN A 285 -8.88 6.58 12.72
C ASN A 285 -9.99 5.83 13.49
N GLY A 286 -9.60 4.88 14.35
CA GLY A 286 -10.53 4.10 15.18
C GLY A 286 -11.35 3.05 14.41
N LYS A 287 -10.98 2.75 13.17
CA LYS A 287 -11.66 1.77 12.31
C LYS A 287 -10.69 0.69 11.87
N VAL A 288 -11.15 -0.55 11.85
CA VAL A 288 -10.39 -1.71 11.36
C VAL A 288 -10.68 -1.93 9.88
N TYR A 289 -9.61 -1.97 9.08
CA TYR A 289 -9.65 -2.32 7.67
C TYR A 289 -9.07 -3.72 7.51
N ALA A 290 -9.67 -4.52 6.63
CA ALA A 290 -9.20 -5.85 6.29
C ALA A 290 -8.89 -5.93 4.79
N PHE A 291 -7.74 -6.50 4.48
CA PHE A 291 -7.29 -6.77 3.11
C PHE A 291 -7.52 -8.24 2.80
N THR A 292 -8.35 -8.50 1.80
CA THR A 292 -8.92 -9.83 1.57
C THR A 292 -8.80 -10.24 0.12
N TYR A 293 -8.81 -11.56 -0.08
CA TYR A 293 -8.92 -12.17 -1.40
C TYR A 293 -10.24 -12.93 -1.50
N GLY A 294 -11.10 -12.49 -2.41
CA GLY A 294 -12.47 -12.96 -2.49
C GLY A 294 -12.66 -14.26 -3.27
N ARG A 295 -13.81 -14.90 -3.04
CA ARG A 295 -14.29 -16.11 -3.73
C ARG A 295 -14.37 -15.97 -5.26
N ASN A 296 -14.42 -14.74 -5.74
CA ASN A 296 -14.52 -14.34 -7.13
C ASN A 296 -13.18 -13.89 -7.73
N ASN A 297 -12.05 -14.25 -7.12
CA ASN A 297 -10.72 -13.98 -7.64
C ASN A 297 -10.36 -12.48 -7.70
N THR A 298 -10.84 -11.69 -6.74
CA THR A 298 -10.59 -10.25 -6.63
C THR A 298 -9.92 -9.89 -5.32
N ALA A 299 -8.99 -8.95 -5.34
CA ALA A 299 -8.53 -8.27 -4.13
C ALA A 299 -9.59 -7.28 -3.64
N LYS A 300 -9.79 -7.23 -2.32
CA LYS A 300 -10.79 -6.38 -1.67
C LYS A 300 -10.21 -5.65 -0.47
N VAL A 301 -10.71 -4.43 -0.27
CA VAL A 301 -10.53 -3.67 0.97
C VAL A 301 -11.88 -3.59 1.66
N LYS A 302 -11.94 -4.06 2.90
CA LYS A 302 -13.15 -4.07 3.70
C LYS A 302 -12.97 -3.22 4.95
N LEU A 303 -14.05 -2.59 5.38
CA LEU A 303 -14.11 -1.77 6.58
C LEU A 303 -15.13 -2.35 7.55
N ILE A 304 -14.75 -2.48 8.83
CA ILE A 304 -15.70 -2.90 9.85
C ILE A 304 -16.77 -1.83 10.09
N GLN A 305 -18.03 -2.26 10.12
CA GLN A 305 -19.21 -1.46 10.44
C GLN A 305 -20.11 -2.23 11.40
N GLY A 306 -19.95 -1.94 12.70
CA GLY A 306 -20.62 -2.69 13.75
C GLY A 306 -20.15 -4.14 13.75
N SER A 307 -21.07 -5.08 13.52
CA SER A 307 -20.80 -6.53 13.49
C SER A 307 -20.63 -7.10 12.08
N THR A 308 -20.37 -6.26 11.08
CA THR A 308 -20.24 -6.68 9.67
C THR A 308 -19.10 -5.94 8.98
N PHE A 309 -18.62 -6.47 7.86
CA PHE A 309 -17.65 -5.77 7.01
C PHE A 309 -18.33 -5.23 5.74
N GLN A 310 -18.14 -3.94 5.48
CA GLN A 310 -18.50 -3.32 4.22
C GLN A 310 -17.33 -3.42 3.24
N THR A 311 -17.57 -3.94 2.03
CA THR A 311 -16.60 -3.86 0.94
C THR A 311 -16.51 -2.42 0.43
N LEU A 312 -15.36 -1.79 0.64
CA LEU A 312 -15.09 -0.44 0.16
C LEU A 312 -14.68 -0.46 -1.30
N PHE A 313 -13.77 -1.39 -1.62
CA PHE A 313 -13.20 -1.55 -2.94
C PHE A 313 -13.00 -3.03 -3.27
N GLU A 314 -13.15 -3.38 -4.56
CA GLU A 314 -13.01 -4.72 -5.10
C GLU A 314 -12.53 -4.63 -6.56
N SER A 315 -11.44 -5.34 -6.91
CA SER A 315 -10.98 -5.42 -8.30
C SER A 315 -10.02 -6.58 -8.53
N VAL A 316 -10.04 -7.14 -9.74
CA VAL A 316 -8.97 -8.03 -10.25
C VAL A 316 -7.71 -7.25 -10.63
N GLN A 317 -7.83 -5.94 -10.88
CA GLN A 317 -6.75 -5.11 -11.46
C GLN A 317 -5.67 -4.73 -10.46
N ILE A 318 -5.96 -4.80 -9.16
CA ILE A 318 -4.98 -4.58 -8.09
C ILE A 318 -4.11 -5.84 -7.87
N GLY A 319 -4.48 -6.96 -8.48
CA GLY A 319 -3.78 -8.24 -8.30
C GLY A 319 -4.16 -8.87 -6.97
N VAL A 320 -3.17 -9.07 -6.10
CA VAL A 320 -3.33 -9.77 -4.81
C VAL A 320 -3.44 -8.77 -3.66
N ALA A 321 -4.09 -9.20 -2.57
CA ALA A 321 -4.11 -8.44 -1.33
C ALA A 321 -2.67 -8.25 -0.78
N PRO A 322 -2.35 -7.12 -0.13
CA PRO A 322 -1.04 -6.88 0.45
C PRO A 322 -0.69 -7.93 1.49
N ARG A 323 0.59 -8.27 1.59
CA ARG A 323 1.12 -9.06 2.71
C ARG A 323 0.99 -8.29 4.02
N ALA A 324 0.88 -8.99 5.14
CA ALA A 324 1.03 -8.35 6.44
C ALA A 324 2.44 -7.74 6.58
N GLY A 325 2.52 -6.45 6.95
CA GLY A 325 3.75 -5.65 6.91
C GLY A 325 3.89 -4.75 5.66
N ALA A 326 3.15 -5.06 4.59
CA ALA A 326 3.03 -4.23 3.39
C ALA A 326 1.89 -3.20 3.48
N THR A 327 1.48 -2.83 4.70
CA THR A 327 0.47 -1.82 5.00
C THR A 327 0.97 -0.88 6.11
N ASP A 328 0.64 0.41 5.99
CA ASP A 328 0.78 1.38 7.08
C ASP A 328 -0.05 2.65 6.86
N ILE A 329 -0.15 3.49 7.89
CA ILE A 329 -0.75 4.81 7.83
C ILE A 329 0.30 5.85 7.46
N PHE A 330 0.01 6.60 6.40
CA PHE A 330 0.81 7.73 5.97
C PHE A 330 -0.11 8.85 5.50
N GLN A 331 0.13 10.07 6.01
CA GLN A 331 -0.74 11.24 5.76
C GLN A 331 -2.22 10.96 6.09
N ASN A 332 -2.48 10.27 7.20
CA ASN A 332 -3.82 9.85 7.68
C ASN A 332 -4.59 8.88 6.77
N MET A 333 -3.93 8.33 5.74
CA MET A 333 -4.52 7.36 4.81
C MET A 333 -3.76 6.04 4.88
N ILE A 334 -4.46 4.94 4.59
CA ILE A 334 -3.81 3.64 4.56
C ILE A 334 -3.10 3.49 3.22
N HIS A 335 -1.81 3.20 3.29
CA HIS A 335 -0.97 2.88 2.15
C HIS A 335 -0.67 1.40 2.18
N TYR A 336 -0.66 0.78 1.01
CA TYR A 336 -0.26 -0.61 0.91
C TYR A 336 0.42 -0.94 -0.40
N GLY A 337 1.23 -1.99 -0.37
CA GLY A 337 2.03 -2.45 -1.50
C GLY A 337 1.58 -3.81 -2.03
N THR A 338 1.52 -3.94 -3.36
CA THR A 338 1.30 -5.23 -4.04
C THR A 338 1.80 -5.16 -5.48
N GLY A 339 2.41 -6.23 -5.99
CA GLY A 339 2.81 -6.34 -7.39
C GLY A 339 3.64 -5.17 -7.94
N GLY A 340 4.57 -4.63 -7.13
CA GLY A 340 5.40 -3.47 -7.51
C GLY A 340 4.76 -2.09 -7.36
N SER A 341 3.46 -2.04 -7.05
CA SER A 341 2.66 -0.83 -6.98
C SER A 341 2.31 -0.46 -5.54
N ILE A 342 2.10 0.84 -5.32
CA ILE A 342 1.61 1.40 -4.05
C ILE A 342 0.22 1.95 -4.29
N HIS A 343 -0.69 1.57 -3.41
CA HIS A 343 -2.07 2.01 -3.41
C HIS A 343 -2.38 2.76 -2.12
N THR A 344 -3.46 3.53 -2.17
CA THR A 344 -3.95 4.30 -1.04
C THR A 344 -5.45 4.10 -0.89
N VAL A 345 -5.88 3.90 0.35
CA VAL A 345 -7.29 3.90 0.76
C VAL A 345 -7.50 5.07 1.70
N ASP A 346 -8.43 5.94 1.34
CA ASP A 346 -8.88 7.07 2.15
C ASP A 346 -10.40 6.99 2.32
N ALA A 347 -10.86 6.58 3.50
CA ALA A 347 -12.26 6.29 3.76
C ALA A 347 -12.86 5.32 2.72
N ASP A 348 -13.80 5.76 1.89
CA ASP A 348 -14.46 4.98 0.84
C ASP A 348 -13.81 5.13 -0.55
N ALA A 349 -12.71 5.87 -0.64
CA ALA A 349 -11.97 6.14 -1.86
C ALA A 349 -10.75 5.24 -2.00
N PHE A 350 -10.56 4.72 -3.20
CA PHE A 350 -9.42 3.90 -3.58
C PHE A 350 -8.58 4.58 -4.67
N HIS A 351 -7.26 4.53 -4.53
CA HIS A 351 -6.34 5.20 -5.42
C HIS A 351 -5.13 4.33 -5.76
N PHE A 352 -4.76 4.29 -7.04
CA PHE A 352 -3.39 3.98 -7.42
C PHE A 352 -2.52 5.20 -7.14
N ARG A 353 -1.54 5.08 -6.25
CA ARG A 353 -0.67 6.20 -5.87
C ARG A 353 0.52 6.31 -6.80
N THR A 354 1.38 5.31 -6.83
CA THR A 354 2.62 5.32 -7.61
C THR A 354 3.26 3.94 -7.63
N SER A 355 4.27 3.74 -8.48
CA SER A 355 5.18 2.59 -8.39
C SER A 355 6.39 2.99 -7.56
N ALA A 356 6.97 2.05 -6.79
CA ALA A 356 8.11 2.36 -5.94
C ALA A 356 9.44 2.47 -6.73
N THR A 357 9.48 3.25 -7.82
CA THR A 357 10.65 3.36 -8.73
C THR A 357 11.61 4.45 -8.26
N THR A 358 12.89 4.34 -8.60
CA THR A 358 13.92 5.35 -8.26
C THR A 358 14.26 6.27 -9.42
N ASP A 359 14.03 5.81 -10.63
CA ASP A 359 14.33 6.48 -11.90
C ASP A 359 13.06 6.95 -12.62
N GLY A 360 11.88 6.66 -12.06
CA GLY A 360 10.58 6.93 -12.68
C GLY A 360 10.17 5.93 -13.76
N SER A 361 10.94 4.85 -13.99
CA SER A 361 10.72 3.94 -15.13
C SER A 361 10.85 2.45 -14.81
N THR A 362 11.82 2.04 -13.99
CA THR A 362 12.09 0.63 -13.69
C THR A 362 11.12 0.13 -12.62
N LEU A 363 10.12 -0.66 -13.04
CA LEU A 363 9.09 -1.17 -12.14
C LEU A 363 9.64 -2.26 -11.21
N PRO A 364 9.32 -2.21 -9.90
CA PRO A 364 9.58 -3.33 -9.02
C PRO A 364 8.71 -4.53 -9.41
N SER A 365 9.25 -5.74 -9.24
CA SER A 365 8.47 -6.97 -9.40
C SER A 365 7.69 -7.33 -8.14
N ASP A 366 8.10 -6.80 -6.97
CA ASP A 366 7.44 -7.08 -5.69
C ASP A 366 7.64 -5.93 -4.68
N ILE A 367 6.69 -5.79 -3.76
CA ILE A 367 6.73 -4.88 -2.61
C ILE A 367 6.48 -5.70 -1.34
N GLY A 368 7.48 -5.75 -0.46
CA GLY A 368 7.41 -6.51 0.79
C GLY A 368 7.00 -5.67 1.99
N MET A 369 7.42 -4.40 2.04
CA MET A 369 7.21 -3.51 3.18
C MET A 369 6.66 -2.18 2.70
N VAL A 370 5.69 -1.63 3.43
CA VAL A 370 5.25 -0.24 3.30
C VAL A 370 5.14 0.32 4.72
N LYS A 371 6.00 1.27 5.09
CA LYS A 371 6.07 1.79 6.47
C LYS A 371 6.35 3.28 6.58
N ASN A 372 5.73 3.93 7.54
CA ASN A 372 5.96 5.31 7.92
C ASN A 372 6.95 5.36 9.10
N LEU A 373 8.23 5.08 8.81
CA LEU A 373 9.28 4.94 9.83
C LEU A 373 9.84 6.29 10.33
N SER A 374 9.46 7.42 9.74
CA SER A 374 9.88 8.75 10.18
C SER A 374 8.79 9.75 9.86
N GLN A 375 8.74 10.87 10.60
CA GLN A 375 7.67 11.87 10.50
C GLN A 375 7.36 12.23 9.04
N ASN A 376 6.24 11.70 8.53
CA ASN A 376 5.75 11.88 7.16
C ASN A 376 6.78 11.49 6.07
N ILE A 377 7.48 10.37 6.26
CA ILE A 377 8.30 9.73 5.22
C ILE A 377 7.84 8.29 5.05
N LEU A 378 7.34 7.98 3.84
CA LEU A 378 6.98 6.62 3.47
C LEU A 378 8.22 5.86 2.99
N PHE A 379 8.49 4.73 3.62
CA PHE A 379 9.52 3.76 3.28
C PHE A 379 8.88 2.54 2.65
N VAL A 380 9.58 1.96 1.67
CA VAL A 380 9.10 0.83 0.90
C VAL A 380 10.23 -0.17 0.71
N GLY A 381 9.98 -1.42 1.07
CA GLY A 381 10.84 -2.55 0.73
C GLY A 381 10.44 -3.10 -0.63
N ARG A 382 11.37 -3.13 -1.58
CA ARG A 382 11.06 -3.51 -2.96
C ARG A 382 12.06 -4.52 -3.52
N LYS A 383 11.58 -5.30 -4.48
CA LYS A 383 12.40 -6.15 -5.37
C LYS A 383 12.35 -5.63 -6.79
N VAL A 384 13.51 -5.42 -7.41
CA VAL A 384 13.65 -5.08 -8.82
C VAL A 384 14.49 -6.18 -9.47
N SER A 385 13.86 -7.03 -10.29
CA SER A 385 14.51 -8.24 -10.80
C SER A 385 15.02 -9.12 -9.66
N SER A 386 16.34 -9.32 -9.52
CA SER A 386 16.98 -10.06 -8.43
C SER A 386 17.54 -9.18 -7.32
N THR A 387 17.36 -7.86 -7.38
CA THR A 387 17.94 -6.91 -6.43
C THR A 387 16.89 -6.41 -5.44
N TYR A 388 17.26 -6.40 -4.16
CA TYR A 388 16.43 -5.90 -3.07
C TYR A 388 16.91 -4.53 -2.61
N SER A 389 15.98 -3.68 -2.16
CA SER A 389 16.32 -2.37 -1.62
C SER A 389 15.23 -1.86 -0.69
N ILE A 390 15.64 -1.05 0.28
CA ILE A 390 14.75 -0.14 1.00
C ILE A 390 14.83 1.20 0.29
N VAL A 391 13.68 1.76 -0.03
CA VAL A 391 13.56 3.08 -0.66
C VAL A 391 12.64 3.97 0.18
N LYS A 392 12.83 5.28 0.09
CA LYS A 392 11.95 6.28 0.73
C LYS A 392 11.37 7.23 -0.30
N ILE A 393 10.18 7.75 -0.05
CA ILE A 393 9.53 8.69 -0.97
C ILE A 393 10.41 9.93 -1.22
N ASP A 394 10.49 10.34 -2.49
CA ASP A 394 11.21 11.52 -2.94
C ASP A 394 10.21 12.56 -3.47
N TYR A 395 9.97 13.61 -2.69
CA TYR A 395 9.04 14.67 -3.07
C TYR A 395 9.55 15.58 -4.20
N THR A 396 10.83 15.46 -4.56
CA THR A 396 11.47 16.25 -5.61
C THR A 396 11.50 15.54 -6.95
N GLY A 397 11.42 14.21 -6.95
CA GLY A 397 11.38 13.38 -8.15
C GLY A 397 9.97 12.94 -8.55
N TYR A 398 9.73 12.83 -9.86
CA TYR A 398 8.44 12.46 -10.42
C TYR A 398 8.55 11.40 -11.50
N HIS A 399 7.52 10.58 -11.63
CA HIS A 399 7.44 9.63 -12.74
C HIS A 399 7.49 10.34 -14.09
N ILE A 400 8.35 9.82 -14.98
CA ILE A 400 8.56 10.35 -16.33
C ILE A 400 7.27 10.20 -17.14
N ASN A 401 6.64 9.04 -17.04
CA ASN A 401 5.38 8.72 -17.69
C ASN A 401 4.32 8.45 -16.63
N ALA A 402 3.28 9.28 -16.59
CA ALA A 402 2.11 9.06 -15.76
C ALA A 402 0.85 9.32 -16.58
N ASP A 403 -0.19 8.54 -16.35
CA ASP A 403 -1.49 8.68 -17.00
C ASP A 403 -2.58 8.86 -15.93
N PHE A 404 -3.43 9.85 -16.13
CA PHE A 404 -4.63 10.07 -15.33
C PHE A 404 -5.85 10.14 -16.24
N ARG A 405 -6.78 9.19 -16.09
CA ARG A 405 -8.03 9.16 -16.84
C ARG A 405 -9.19 9.60 -15.97
N THR A 406 -9.93 10.58 -16.47
CA THR A 406 -11.13 11.09 -15.79
C THR A 406 -12.26 10.07 -15.88
N ARG A 407 -13.31 10.25 -15.07
CA ARG A 407 -14.60 9.58 -15.32
C ARG A 407 -15.18 9.99 -16.68
N LEU A 408 -16.21 9.28 -17.11
CA LEU A 408 -17.05 9.70 -18.22
C LEU A 408 -17.97 10.86 -17.79
N TYR A 409 -18.02 11.91 -18.61
CA TYR A 409 -18.87 13.08 -18.42
C TYR A 409 -19.95 13.11 -19.49
N SER A 410 -21.21 13.23 -19.08
CA SER A 410 -22.33 13.47 -20.00
C SER A 410 -22.45 14.95 -20.36
N THR A 411 -22.76 15.24 -21.61
CA THR A 411 -23.01 16.59 -22.13
C THR A 411 -24.46 16.71 -22.61
N PRO A 412 -24.97 17.93 -22.85
CA PRO A 412 -26.19 18.08 -23.65
C PRO A 412 -26.06 17.38 -25.01
N TYR A 413 -27.18 16.98 -25.60
CA TYR A 413 -27.21 16.32 -26.91
C TYR A 413 -26.45 17.14 -27.95
N LYS A 414 -25.45 16.52 -28.60
CA LYS A 414 -24.59 17.14 -29.63
C LYS A 414 -24.00 18.48 -29.21
N ALA A 415 -23.50 18.56 -27.97
CA ALA A 415 -22.75 19.73 -27.54
C ALA A 415 -21.42 19.86 -28.28
N ASN A 416 -20.95 21.09 -28.47
CA ASN A 416 -19.60 21.36 -28.95
C ASN A 416 -18.72 21.78 -27.77
N ILE A 417 -17.47 21.31 -27.74
CA ILE A 417 -16.44 21.81 -26.82
C ILE A 417 -15.71 22.95 -27.52
N GLU A 418 -15.96 24.18 -27.07
CA GLU A 418 -15.45 25.40 -27.71
C GLU A 418 -14.03 25.77 -27.23
N LYS A 419 -13.75 25.53 -25.95
CA LYS A 419 -12.43 25.74 -25.34
C LYS A 419 -12.27 24.89 -24.10
N ILE A 420 -11.02 24.57 -23.79
CA ILE A 420 -10.60 23.92 -22.54
C ILE A 420 -9.55 24.80 -21.89
N ILE A 421 -9.77 25.18 -20.63
CA ILE A 421 -8.80 25.95 -19.85
C ILE A 421 -8.22 25.03 -18.79
N VAL A 422 -6.90 24.90 -18.77
CA VAL A 422 -6.16 24.11 -17.78
C VAL A 422 -5.47 25.07 -16.82
N TYR A 423 -5.66 24.86 -15.52
CA TYR A 423 -5.02 25.60 -14.45
C TYR A 423 -3.94 24.74 -13.80
N PHE A 424 -2.72 25.26 -13.72
CA PHE A 424 -1.59 24.58 -13.13
C PHE A 424 -1.24 25.20 -11.77
N SER A 425 -1.05 24.33 -10.77
CA SER A 425 -0.40 24.72 -9.51
C SER A 425 1.12 24.63 -9.59
N GLN A 426 1.64 24.05 -10.67
CA GLN A 426 3.06 23.97 -11.00
C GLN A 426 3.20 23.60 -12.48
N PHE A 427 4.08 24.31 -13.20
CA PHE A 427 4.44 23.97 -14.57
C PHE A 427 5.88 24.40 -14.84
N GLY A 428 6.83 23.65 -14.27
CA GLY A 428 8.24 24.03 -14.25
C GLY A 428 9.06 23.51 -15.44
N THR A 429 10.36 23.79 -15.41
CA THR A 429 11.31 23.41 -16.46
C THR A 429 11.28 21.91 -16.75
N GLY A 430 11.18 21.56 -18.04
CA GLY A 430 11.13 20.16 -18.49
C GLY A 430 9.77 19.47 -18.28
N ALA A 431 8.75 20.21 -17.84
CA ALA A 431 7.38 19.71 -17.76
C ALA A 431 6.73 19.57 -19.15
N SER A 432 6.00 18.47 -19.34
CA SER A 432 5.11 18.30 -20.49
C SER A 432 3.87 17.50 -20.10
N VAL A 433 2.72 17.90 -20.63
CA VAL A 433 1.46 17.17 -20.52
C VAL A 433 0.82 17.07 -21.89
N LYS A 434 0.47 15.85 -22.30
CA LYS A 434 -0.44 15.60 -23.40
C LYS A 434 -1.86 15.48 -22.88
N PHE A 435 -2.77 16.26 -23.45
CA PHE A 435 -4.20 16.21 -23.21
C PHE A 435 -4.88 15.48 -24.36
N SER A 436 -5.56 14.39 -24.02
CA SER A 436 -6.36 13.61 -24.94
C SER A 436 -7.82 13.66 -24.55
N LEU A 437 -8.72 13.63 -25.54
CA LEU A 437 -10.17 13.60 -25.33
C LEU A 437 -10.79 12.58 -26.26
N PHE A 438 -11.61 11.70 -25.69
CA PHE A 438 -12.30 10.66 -26.42
C PHE A 438 -13.80 10.82 -26.22
N LYS A 439 -14.57 10.63 -27.30
CA LYS A 439 -16.03 10.58 -27.25
C LYS A 439 -16.47 9.15 -26.96
N ASP A 440 -17.59 9.00 -26.27
CA ASP A 440 -18.20 7.69 -26.04
C ASP A 440 -17.27 6.73 -25.28
N TYR A 441 -17.61 5.45 -25.31
CA TYR A 441 -16.96 4.38 -24.54
C TYR A 441 -15.81 3.70 -25.29
N LYS A 442 -15.21 4.36 -26.30
CA LYS A 442 -14.24 3.70 -27.19
C LYS A 442 -12.90 3.41 -26.50
N ASP A 443 -12.27 2.32 -26.93
CA ASP A 443 -10.93 1.94 -26.48
C ASP A 443 -9.89 3.01 -26.81
N MET A 444 -8.98 3.22 -25.86
CA MET A 444 -8.03 4.31 -25.88
C MET A 444 -6.69 3.98 -26.52
N SER A 445 -6.15 4.98 -27.20
CA SER A 445 -4.74 5.07 -27.54
C SER A 445 -4.40 6.57 -27.66
N PRO A 446 -3.87 7.22 -26.60
CA PRO A 446 -3.54 8.65 -26.64
C PRO A 446 -2.67 9.02 -27.84
N GLY A 447 -3.15 9.95 -28.66
CA GLY A 447 -2.54 10.30 -29.95
C GLY A 447 -2.96 9.46 -31.17
N SER A 448 -3.91 8.52 -31.01
CA SER A 448 -4.55 7.84 -32.12
C SER A 448 -5.54 8.73 -32.88
N ALA A 449 -6.09 8.19 -33.98
CA ALA A 449 -7.09 8.89 -34.80
C ALA A 449 -8.40 9.19 -34.04
N ASP A 450 -8.74 8.41 -33.02
CA ASP A 450 -9.94 8.65 -32.19
C ASP A 450 -9.73 9.76 -31.14
N ASP A 451 -8.48 10.16 -30.85
CA ASP A 451 -8.17 11.26 -29.94
C ASP A 451 -8.54 12.62 -30.57
N GLN A 452 -9.65 13.20 -30.09
CA GLN A 452 -10.21 14.42 -30.64
C GLN A 452 -9.39 15.67 -30.32
N LEU A 453 -8.54 15.59 -29.28
CA LEU A 453 -7.75 16.71 -28.79
C LEU A 453 -6.28 16.56 -29.19
N ASN A 454 -5.60 15.50 -28.75
CA ASN A 454 -4.19 15.20 -29.03
C ASN A 454 -3.25 16.42 -28.95
N LEU A 455 -3.40 17.27 -27.93
CA LEU A 455 -2.57 18.46 -27.75
C LEU A 455 -1.50 18.23 -26.70
N THR A 456 -0.28 18.69 -26.97
CA THR A 456 0.82 18.63 -26.01
C THR A 456 1.22 20.04 -25.61
N VAL A 457 1.25 20.29 -24.29
CA VAL A 457 1.75 21.53 -23.71
C VAL A 457 3.11 21.21 -23.08
N THR A 458 4.14 21.97 -23.45
CA THR A 458 5.49 21.86 -22.91
C THR A 458 5.90 23.17 -22.26
N ASN A 459 6.65 23.10 -21.17
CA ASN A 459 7.20 24.29 -20.52
C ASN A 459 8.17 25.06 -21.43
N SER A 460 8.89 24.38 -22.33
CA SER A 460 9.77 25.04 -23.31
C SER A 460 9.02 25.96 -24.26
N THR A 461 7.76 25.65 -24.60
CA THR A 461 6.91 26.50 -25.45
C THR A 461 6.10 27.51 -24.62
N TYR A 462 5.67 27.13 -23.42
CA TYR A 462 4.84 27.95 -22.53
C TYR A 462 5.49 28.06 -21.13
N PRO A 463 6.57 28.84 -20.98
CA PRO A 463 7.33 28.87 -19.73
C PRO A 463 6.56 29.55 -18.60
N GLY A 464 6.50 28.90 -17.44
CA GLY A 464 6.02 29.51 -16.18
C GLY A 464 4.53 29.85 -16.12
N ILE A 465 3.71 29.27 -17.01
CA ILE A 465 2.27 29.53 -17.03
C ILE A 465 1.56 28.96 -15.79
N SER A 466 0.58 29.71 -15.27
CA SER A 466 -0.38 29.24 -14.25
C SER A 466 -1.69 28.74 -14.85
N SER A 467 -1.97 29.09 -16.11
CA SER A 467 -3.07 28.54 -16.87
C SER A 467 -2.81 28.61 -18.37
N ILE A 468 -3.51 27.78 -19.15
CA ILE A 468 -3.50 27.82 -20.61
C ILE A 468 -4.89 27.54 -21.16
N ASN A 469 -5.31 28.36 -22.12
CA ASN A 469 -6.46 28.07 -22.96
C ASN A 469 -5.98 27.21 -24.13
N LEU A 470 -6.41 25.94 -24.18
CA LEU A 470 -6.00 25.03 -25.24
C LEU A 470 -6.45 25.50 -26.64
N ALA A 471 -7.44 26.40 -26.73
CA ALA A 471 -7.84 27.02 -27.99
C ALA A 471 -6.77 27.92 -28.64
N THR A 472 -5.75 28.34 -27.88
CA THR A 472 -4.60 29.11 -28.40
C THR A 472 -3.39 28.25 -28.72
N VAL A 473 -3.48 26.93 -28.55
CA VAL A 473 -2.41 25.98 -28.85
C VAL A 473 -2.54 25.53 -30.31
N SER A 474 -1.41 25.48 -31.03
CA SER A 474 -1.40 25.00 -32.41
C SER A 474 -1.98 23.59 -32.52
N GLY A 475 -2.87 23.38 -33.48
CA GLY A 475 -3.58 22.12 -33.69
C GLY A 475 -4.95 22.02 -33.01
N TRP A 476 -5.35 23.00 -32.20
CA TRP A 476 -6.71 23.04 -31.65
C TRP A 476 -7.79 23.09 -32.74
N LYS A 477 -8.90 22.42 -32.47
CA LYS A 477 -10.15 22.48 -33.23
C LYS A 477 -11.33 22.34 -32.26
N THR A 478 -12.44 23.02 -32.55
CA THR A 478 -13.70 22.79 -31.84
C THR A 478 -14.10 21.32 -31.99
N ILE A 479 -14.41 20.65 -30.87
CA ILE A 479 -14.81 19.25 -30.87
C ILE A 479 -16.33 19.20 -30.89
N THR A 480 -16.91 18.85 -32.04
CA THR A 480 -18.36 18.91 -32.26
C THR A 480 -19.09 17.63 -31.89
N ASP A 481 -20.41 17.70 -31.76
CA ASP A 481 -21.30 16.53 -31.62
C ASP A 481 -20.90 15.58 -30.46
N VAL A 482 -20.58 16.14 -29.31
CA VAL A 482 -20.23 15.41 -28.09
C VAL A 482 -21.50 15.14 -27.29
N ASN A 483 -21.79 13.87 -27.00
CA ASN A 483 -22.86 13.44 -26.09
C ASN A 483 -22.32 13.06 -24.71
N ASN A 484 -21.11 12.52 -24.71
CA ASN A 484 -20.34 12.21 -23.52
C ASN A 484 -18.86 12.17 -23.93
N PHE A 485 -17.97 12.35 -22.96
CA PHE A 485 -16.53 12.26 -23.19
C PHE A 485 -15.77 11.91 -21.91
N TYR A 486 -14.53 11.52 -22.06
CA TYR A 486 -13.55 11.51 -20.98
C TYR A 486 -12.23 12.09 -21.47
N MET A 487 -11.38 12.49 -20.54
CA MET A 487 -10.04 12.98 -20.82
C MET A 487 -8.98 12.04 -20.25
N ASN A 488 -7.83 11.99 -20.92
CA ASN A 488 -6.61 11.42 -20.39
C ASN A 488 -5.53 12.51 -20.32
N PHE A 489 -4.91 12.65 -19.15
CA PHE A 489 -3.76 13.53 -18.94
C PHE A 489 -2.52 12.65 -18.87
N ARG A 490 -1.67 12.75 -19.89
CA ARG A 490 -0.40 12.03 -19.96
C ARG A 490 0.74 12.98 -19.64
N PHE A 491 1.36 12.79 -18.47
CA PHE A 491 2.56 13.49 -18.07
C PHE A 491 3.77 12.79 -18.71
N ASN A 492 4.60 13.54 -19.43
CA ASN A 492 5.76 13.04 -20.18
C ASN A 492 6.99 13.90 -19.88
N HIS A 493 7.54 13.78 -18.67
CA HIS A 493 8.75 14.50 -18.30
C HIS A 493 9.97 13.94 -19.03
N ALA A 494 10.97 14.77 -19.33
CA ALA A 494 12.21 14.27 -19.94
C ALA A 494 13.11 13.51 -18.94
N SER A 495 12.97 13.79 -17.65
CA SER A 495 13.73 13.19 -16.55
C SER A 495 12.89 13.19 -15.29
N ALA A 496 13.11 12.21 -14.40
CA ALA A 496 12.46 12.15 -13.10
C ALA A 496 12.82 13.33 -12.19
N SER A 497 13.99 13.95 -12.40
CA SER A 497 14.44 15.13 -11.64
C SER A 497 13.82 16.45 -12.12
N ASN A 498 13.03 16.45 -13.19
CA ASN A 498 12.41 17.67 -13.70
C ASN A 498 11.28 18.12 -12.80
N THR A 499 11.03 19.43 -12.75
CA THR A 499 9.86 19.98 -12.09
C THR A 499 8.60 19.52 -12.83
N ALA A 500 7.74 18.74 -12.16
CA ALA A 500 6.53 18.23 -12.78
C ALA A 500 5.50 19.31 -13.15
N ALA A 501 4.62 18.97 -14.09
CA ALA A 501 3.35 19.66 -14.29
C ALA A 501 2.35 19.13 -13.25
N ILE A 502 1.61 20.03 -12.62
CA ILE A 502 0.58 19.69 -11.65
C ILE A 502 -0.69 20.46 -11.99
N ILE A 503 -1.72 19.73 -12.40
CA ILE A 503 -3.01 20.28 -12.79
C ILE A 503 -3.84 20.49 -11.52
N GLN A 504 -4.23 21.74 -11.26
CA GLN A 504 -5.16 22.08 -10.19
C GLN A 504 -6.60 21.84 -10.62
N ARG A 505 -6.94 22.25 -11.84
CA ARG A 505 -8.31 22.21 -12.38
C ARG A 505 -8.30 22.26 -13.90
N VAL A 506 -9.32 21.66 -14.51
CA VAL A 506 -9.64 21.80 -15.94
C VAL A 506 -11.08 22.29 -16.07
N GLU A 507 -11.30 23.29 -16.90
CA GLU A 507 -12.62 23.82 -17.24
C GLU A 507 -12.91 23.60 -18.72
N ILE A 508 -14.07 23.03 -19.02
CA ILE A 508 -14.47 22.63 -20.36
C ILE A 508 -15.76 23.37 -20.69
N TYR A 509 -15.68 24.23 -21.69
CA TYR A 509 -16.76 25.14 -22.05
C TYR A 509 -17.53 24.59 -23.24
N LEU A 510 -18.85 24.45 -23.05
CA LEU A 510 -19.74 23.80 -24.00
C LEU A 510 -20.71 24.81 -24.64
N SER A 511 -20.96 24.63 -25.94
CA SER A 511 -22.07 25.25 -26.67
C SER A 511 -23.04 24.17 -27.19
N THR A 512 -24.30 24.52 -27.44
CA THR A 512 -25.31 23.62 -28.01
C THR A 512 -25.64 24.03 -29.44
N THR A 513 -25.70 23.06 -30.35
CA THR A 513 -25.93 23.29 -31.79
C THR A 513 -27.41 23.50 -32.16
N GLY A 514 -28.37 23.35 -31.23
CA GLY A 514 -29.80 23.52 -31.47
C GLY A 514 -30.52 24.28 -30.35
N LYS A 515 -31.65 24.94 -30.69
CA LYS A 515 -32.62 25.40 -29.69
C LYS A 515 -33.13 24.16 -28.95
N ALA A 516 -33.04 24.19 -27.61
CA ALA A 516 -33.57 23.16 -26.73
C ALA A 516 -35.04 22.86 -27.00
#